data_AF-A0A158F2D7-F1
#
_entry.id   AF-A0A158F2D7-F1
#
_cell.length_a   1.000
_cell.length_b   1.000
_cell.length_c   1.000
_cell.angle_alpha   90.00
_cell.angle_beta   90.00
_cell.angle_gamma   90.00
#
_symmetry.space_group_name_H-M   'P 1'
#
loop_
_entity.id
_entity.type
_entity.pdbx_description
1 polymer ?
#
loop_
_entity_poly.entity_id
_entity_poly.type
_entity_poly.pdbx_seq_one_letter_code
_entity_poly.pdbx_strand_id
1 'polypeptide(L)'
;MNRHVSIALASAALLGMATTTAHAQQNPAPPVDPSFSAYSLAQQCAQKSDNAAQGQCVGAVRGIVRGYQYGVLFLGQRAALPANETQRVSLCLNDIRVSTIVDEFLSDAKQVKDDDLKRTPAEVAVLGSVHSHHACM
;
A
#
# COMPACT_ATOMS: atom_id res chain seq x y z
N MET A 1 31.75 -11.90 69.80
CA MET A 1 31.00 -10.84 69.11
C MET A 1 31.54 -10.82 67.68
N ASN A 2 30.87 -11.28 66.61
CA ASN A 2 29.46 -11.19 66.26
C ASN A 2 28.95 -12.48 65.59
N ARG A 3 27.74 -12.87 65.99
CA ARG A 3 26.80 -13.76 65.30
C ARG A 3 26.12 -12.94 64.16
N HIS A 4 25.50 -13.43 63.09
CA HIS A 4 24.66 -14.59 62.84
C HIS A 4 24.64 -14.92 61.33
N VAL A 5 24.60 -16.21 61.02
CA VAL A 5 24.21 -16.78 59.72
C VAL A 5 22.68 -16.72 59.62
N SER A 6 22.15 -16.26 58.48
CA SER A 6 20.71 -16.36 58.16
C SER A 6 20.53 -17.28 56.95
N ILE A 7 19.95 -18.46 57.20
CA ILE A 7 19.36 -19.37 56.22
C ILE A 7 17.85 -19.32 56.44
N ALA A 8 17.08 -18.98 55.40
CA ALA A 8 15.65 -19.26 55.29
C ALA A 8 15.37 -19.48 53.78
N LEU A 9 15.19 -20.73 53.34
CA LEU A 9 13.92 -21.47 53.21
C LEU A 9 13.04 -21.00 52.04
N ALA A 10 12.72 -22.01 51.22
CA ALA A 10 12.14 -21.95 49.88
C ALA A 10 10.64 -21.57 49.86
N SER A 11 10.21 -20.97 48.75
CA SER A 11 8.82 -20.93 48.32
C SER A 11 8.72 -21.32 46.85
N ALA A 12 7.85 -22.29 46.59
CA ALA A 12 7.64 -22.94 45.31
C ALA A 12 6.66 -22.18 44.40
N ALA A 13 6.90 -22.36 43.09
CA ALA A 13 5.93 -22.65 42.05
C ALA A 13 4.97 -21.58 41.48
N LEU A 14 4.82 -21.73 40.15
CA LEU A 14 3.69 -21.41 39.26
C LEU A 14 3.76 -20.12 38.43
N LEU A 15 4.07 -20.37 37.14
CA LEU A 15 3.31 -19.93 35.96
C LEU A 15 2.93 -18.43 35.87
N GLY A 16 3.67 -17.72 35.04
CA GLY A 16 3.27 -16.43 34.51
C GLY A 16 3.94 -16.18 33.16
N MET A 17 3.65 -17.02 32.17
CA MET A 17 3.94 -16.69 30.77
C MET A 17 3.07 -15.49 30.38
N ALA A 18 3.62 -14.28 30.55
CA ALA A 18 3.05 -13.08 29.97
C ALA A 18 3.36 -13.07 28.47
N THR A 19 2.59 -13.82 27.69
CA THR A 19 2.48 -13.60 26.25
C THR A 19 1.80 -12.25 26.05
N THR A 20 2.58 -11.19 25.85
CA THR A 20 2.08 -9.92 25.33
C THR A 20 1.62 -10.16 23.89
N THR A 21 0.36 -10.58 23.73
CA THR A 21 -0.32 -10.50 22.44
C THR A 21 -0.45 -9.03 22.10
N ALA A 22 0.46 -8.54 21.26
CA ALA A 22 0.35 -7.26 20.60
C ALA A 22 -0.94 -7.29 19.77
N HIS A 23 -2.04 -6.82 20.37
CA HIS A 23 -3.24 -6.46 19.62
C HIS A 23 -2.84 -5.29 18.71
N ALA A 24 -2.55 -5.60 17.45
CA ALA A 24 -2.65 -4.61 16.39
C ALA A 24 -4.09 -4.09 16.42
N GLN A 25 -4.30 -2.92 17.03
CA GLN A 25 -5.57 -2.22 16.92
C GLN A 25 -5.86 -2.06 15.43
N GLN A 26 -6.92 -2.73 14.96
CA GLN A 26 -7.51 -2.47 13.66
C GLN A 26 -8.04 -1.04 13.70
N ASN A 27 -7.17 -0.08 13.38
CA ASN A 27 -7.59 1.28 13.15
C ASN A 27 -8.51 1.22 11.92
N PRO A 28 -9.77 1.72 12.01
CA PRO A 28 -10.64 1.75 10.84
C PRO A 28 -9.91 2.48 9.72
N ALA A 29 -9.89 1.89 8.54
CA ALA A 29 -9.25 2.49 7.38
C ALA A 29 -9.77 3.93 7.22
N PRO A 30 -8.89 4.92 6.96
CA PRO A 30 -9.31 6.29 6.82
C PRO A 30 -10.43 6.39 5.78
N PRO A 31 -11.42 7.28 5.97
CA PRO A 31 -12.51 7.44 5.01
C PRO A 31 -11.94 7.68 3.61
N VAL A 32 -12.24 6.77 2.68
CA VAL A 32 -11.92 6.99 1.26
C VAL A 32 -12.86 8.08 0.77
N ASP A 33 -12.34 9.09 0.09
CA ASP A 33 -13.19 10.02 -0.64
C ASP A 33 -13.99 9.20 -1.67
N PRO A 34 -15.32 9.07 -1.51
CA PRO A 34 -16.12 8.22 -2.37
C PRO A 34 -16.10 8.69 -3.83
N SER A 35 -15.73 9.95 -4.09
CA SER A 35 -15.56 10.47 -5.44
C SER A 35 -14.30 9.92 -6.14
N PHE A 36 -13.29 9.46 -5.40
CA PHE A 36 -12.02 8.96 -5.93
C PHE A 36 -11.62 7.57 -5.39
N SER A 37 -12.56 6.62 -5.53
CA SER A 37 -12.33 5.20 -5.24
C SER A 37 -11.80 4.45 -6.48
N ALA A 38 -11.23 3.26 -6.28
CA ALA A 38 -10.83 2.38 -7.37
C ALA A 38 -12.02 2.01 -8.26
N TYR A 39 -13.21 1.86 -7.66
CA TYR A 39 -14.44 1.62 -8.39
C TYR A 39 -14.80 2.80 -9.32
N SER A 40 -14.83 4.03 -8.81
CA SER A 40 -15.21 5.21 -9.61
C SER A 40 -14.20 5.45 -10.74
N LEU A 41 -12.90 5.26 -10.48
CA LEU A 41 -11.88 5.37 -11.51
C LEU A 41 -12.02 4.25 -12.58
N ALA A 42 -12.26 3.00 -12.18
CA ALA A 42 -12.45 1.90 -13.12
C ALA A 42 -13.66 2.13 -14.04
N GLN A 43 -14.78 2.63 -13.50
CA GLN A 43 -15.96 2.99 -14.29
C GLN A 43 -15.65 4.11 -15.28
N GLN A 44 -14.93 5.16 -14.85
CA GLN A 44 -14.51 6.25 -15.73
C GLN A 44 -13.57 5.76 -16.85
N CYS A 45 -12.61 4.91 -16.52
CA CYS A 45 -11.66 4.34 -17.47
C CYS A 45 -12.29 3.35 -18.47
N ALA A 46 -13.40 2.71 -18.11
CA ALA A 46 -14.11 1.80 -18.99
C ALA A 46 -14.88 2.51 -20.13
N GLN A 47 -15.15 3.82 -19.99
CA GLN A 47 -15.89 4.64 -20.96
C GLN A 47 -15.03 5.03 -22.18
N LYS A 48 -14.49 4.04 -22.91
CA LYS A 48 -13.54 4.28 -24.03
C LYS A 48 -14.10 5.09 -25.20
N SER A 49 -15.43 5.18 -25.32
CA SER A 49 -16.10 5.97 -26.38
C SER A 49 -16.30 7.44 -26.02
N ASP A 50 -16.08 7.82 -24.76
CA ASP A 50 -16.18 9.21 -24.29
C ASP A 50 -14.76 9.79 -24.14
N ASN A 51 -14.38 10.70 -25.04
CA ASN A 51 -13.07 11.34 -25.04
C ASN A 51 -12.81 12.14 -23.76
N ALA A 52 -13.83 12.73 -23.13
CA ALA A 52 -13.67 13.48 -21.90
C ALA A 52 -13.41 12.54 -20.72
N ALA A 53 -14.20 11.46 -20.60
CA ALA A 53 -13.99 10.44 -19.58
C ALA A 53 -12.63 9.74 -19.75
N GLN A 54 -12.25 9.43 -20.99
CA GLN A 54 -10.94 8.86 -21.30
C GLN A 54 -9.80 9.82 -20.93
N GLY A 55 -9.93 11.11 -21.26
CA GLY A 55 -8.96 12.13 -20.88
C GLY A 55 -8.80 12.26 -19.36
N GLN A 56 -9.91 12.22 -18.62
CA GLN A 56 -9.90 12.24 -17.16
C GLN A 56 -9.24 10.99 -16.57
N CYS A 57 -9.59 9.80 -17.05
CA CYS A 57 -8.96 8.54 -16.64
C CYS A 57 -7.45 8.54 -16.87
N VAL A 58 -7.01 8.85 -18.09
CA VAL A 58 -5.58 8.88 -18.45
C VAL A 58 -4.84 9.93 -17.62
N GLY A 59 -5.45 11.09 -17.39
CA GLY A 59 -4.92 12.14 -16.53
C GLY A 59 -4.73 11.68 -15.08
N ALA A 60 -5.75 11.03 -14.51
CA ALA A 60 -5.71 10.50 -13.15
C ALA A 60 -4.64 9.43 -12.98
N VAL A 61 -4.62 8.41 -13.86
CA VAL A 61 -3.61 7.33 -13.82
C VAL A 61 -2.20 7.88 -14.00
N ARG A 62 -1.99 8.80 -14.96
CA ARG A 62 -0.69 9.45 -15.15
C ARG A 62 -0.27 10.24 -13.90
N GLY A 63 -1.21 10.94 -13.26
CA GLY A 63 -0.97 11.71 -12.04
C GLY A 63 -0.52 10.83 -10.88
N ILE A 64 -1.25 9.74 -10.63
CA ILE A 64 -0.92 8.75 -9.59
C ILE A 64 0.48 8.17 -9.82
N VAL A 65 0.75 7.65 -11.02
CA VAL A 65 2.02 6.99 -11.33
C VAL A 65 3.20 7.95 -11.21
N ARG A 66 3.09 9.16 -11.77
CA ARG A 66 4.16 10.16 -11.69
C ARG A 66 4.34 10.71 -10.27
N GLY A 67 3.26 10.93 -9.54
CA GLY A 67 3.30 11.35 -8.14
C GLY A 67 4.06 10.34 -7.30
N TYR A 68 3.78 9.05 -7.49
CA TYR A 68 4.50 7.96 -6.84
C TYR A 68 5.99 7.94 -7.20
N GLN A 69 6.34 8.01 -8.49
CA GLN A 69 7.74 8.06 -8.92
C GLN A 69 8.50 9.24 -8.28
N TYR A 70 7.88 10.42 -8.23
CA TYR A 70 8.48 11.58 -7.54
C TYR A 70 8.59 11.37 -6.03
N GLY A 71 7.61 10.72 -5.39
CA GLY A 71 7.65 10.35 -3.98
C GLY A 71 8.83 9.43 -3.66
N VAL A 72 9.02 8.37 -4.45
CA VAL A 72 10.15 7.43 -4.30
C VAL A 72 11.49 8.16 -4.49
N LEU A 73 11.61 9.01 -5.52
CA LEU A 73 12.82 9.81 -5.74
C LEU A 73 13.09 10.77 -4.57
N PHE A 74 12.06 11.45 -4.06
CA PHE A 74 12.18 12.35 -2.92
C PHE A 74 12.69 11.62 -1.68
N LEU A 75 12.12 10.44 -1.37
CA LEU A 75 12.54 9.63 -0.23
C LEU A 75 13.98 9.11 -0.39
N GLY A 76 14.36 8.68 -1.59
CA GLY A 76 15.73 8.22 -1.89
C GLY A 76 16.77 9.35 -1.73
N GLN A 77 16.50 10.55 -2.26
CA GLN A 77 17.40 11.70 -2.14
C GLN A 77 17.56 12.19 -0.70
N ARG A 78 16.54 11.99 0.13
CA ARG A 78 16.54 12.36 1.56
C ARG A 78 17.19 11.29 2.44
N ALA A 79 17.74 10.22 1.86
CA ALA A 79 18.22 9.03 2.56
C ALA A 79 17.17 8.45 3.54
N ALA A 80 15.89 8.69 3.27
CA ALA A 80 14.78 8.17 4.06
C ALA A 80 14.50 6.69 3.73
N LEU A 81 15.04 6.21 2.60
CA LEU A 81 15.03 4.81 2.20
C LEU A 81 16.45 4.40 1.76
N PRO A 82 17.00 3.30 2.30
CA PRO A 82 18.22 2.69 1.76
C PRO A 82 18.05 2.31 0.29
N ALA A 83 19.14 2.27 -0.48
CA ALA A 83 19.08 2.07 -1.93
C ALA A 83 18.34 0.78 -2.36
N ASN A 84 18.53 -0.32 -1.63
CA ASN A 84 17.82 -1.57 -1.87
C ASN A 84 16.30 -1.46 -1.60
N GLU A 85 15.90 -0.63 -0.64
CA GLU A 85 14.49 -0.37 -0.38
C GLU A 85 13.88 0.56 -1.44
N THR A 86 14.63 1.60 -1.85
CA THR A 86 14.22 2.48 -2.95
C THR A 86 14.00 1.69 -4.24
N GLN A 87 14.91 0.76 -4.58
CA GLN A 87 14.75 -0.09 -5.76
C GLN A 87 13.49 -0.97 -5.67
N ARG A 88 13.25 -1.59 -4.50
CA ARG A 88 12.10 -2.48 -4.27
C ARG A 88 10.74 -1.79 -4.44
N VAL A 89 10.70 -0.48 -4.21
CA VAL A 89 9.48 0.34 -4.38
C VAL A 89 9.51 1.16 -5.68
N SER A 90 10.52 0.99 -6.54
CA SER A 90 10.62 1.70 -7.82
C SER A 90 9.81 1.02 -8.92
N LEU A 91 9.33 1.83 -9.88
CA LEU A 91 8.59 1.36 -11.04
C LEU A 91 9.45 1.46 -12.30
N CYS A 92 9.52 0.37 -13.06
CA CYS A 92 10.33 0.22 -14.26
C CYS A 92 9.48 0.48 -15.51
N LEU A 93 9.12 1.75 -15.72
CA LEU A 93 8.16 2.18 -16.75
C LEU A 93 8.80 2.70 -18.05
N ASN A 94 10.04 2.29 -18.34
CA ASN A 94 10.69 2.68 -19.59
C ASN A 94 9.88 2.17 -20.78
N ASP A 95 9.47 3.09 -21.66
CA ASP A 95 8.65 2.80 -22.86
C ASP A 95 7.23 2.25 -22.60
N ILE A 96 6.75 2.29 -21.34
CA ILE A 96 5.39 1.89 -21.00
C ILE A 96 4.43 3.05 -21.24
N ARG A 97 3.45 2.84 -22.12
CA ARG A 97 2.40 3.82 -22.40
C ARG A 97 1.38 3.83 -21.28
N VAL A 98 0.87 5.01 -20.93
CA VAL A 98 -0.20 5.16 -19.92
C VAL A 98 -1.45 4.35 -20.30
N SER A 99 -1.76 4.23 -21.60
CA SER A 99 -2.88 3.39 -22.06
C SER A 99 -2.71 1.92 -21.67
N THR A 100 -1.48 1.39 -21.70
CA THR A 100 -1.18 0.02 -21.27
C THR A 100 -1.47 -0.13 -19.77
N ILE A 101 -1.02 0.83 -18.96
CA ILE A 101 -1.29 0.85 -17.51
C ILE A 101 -2.80 0.90 -17.23
N VAL A 102 -3.55 1.69 -18.00
CA VAL A 102 -5.02 1.75 -17.87
C VAL A 102 -5.66 0.40 -18.18
N ASP A 103 -5.24 -0.27 -19.26
CA ASP A 103 -5.78 -1.57 -19.66
C ASP A 103 -5.47 -2.66 -18.62
N GLU A 104 -4.25 -2.66 -18.06
CA GLU A 104 -3.83 -3.56 -16.97
C GLU A 104 -4.63 -3.31 -15.70
N PHE A 105 -4.76 -2.04 -15.29
CA PHE A 105 -5.58 -1.66 -14.13
C PHE A 105 -7.04 -2.13 -14.30
N LEU A 106 -7.64 -1.93 -15.47
CA LEU A 106 -9.00 -2.42 -15.75
C LEU A 106 -9.09 -3.94 -15.75
N SER A 107 -8.05 -4.63 -16.18
CA SER A 107 -7.97 -6.10 -16.13
C SER A 107 -7.90 -6.61 -14.69
N ASP A 108 -7.09 -5.98 -13.84
CA ASP A 108 -6.93 -6.36 -12.44
C ASP A 108 -8.18 -6.00 -11.62
N ALA A 109 -8.77 -4.83 -11.85
CA ALA A 109 -9.98 -4.40 -11.16
C ALA A 109 -11.14 -5.38 -11.37
N LYS A 110 -11.27 -6.00 -12.55
CA LYS A 110 -12.31 -7.01 -12.84
C LYS A 110 -12.18 -8.28 -12.00
N GLN A 111 -11.02 -8.53 -11.40
CA GLN A 111 -10.77 -9.71 -10.56
C GLN A 111 -11.17 -9.44 -9.10
N VAL A 112 -11.48 -8.19 -8.74
CA VAL A 112 -11.82 -7.75 -7.39
C VAL A 112 -13.33 -7.49 -7.31
N LYS A 113 -13.95 -7.75 -6.15
CA LYS A 113 -15.37 -7.46 -5.95
C LYS A 113 -15.61 -5.95 -5.90
N ASP A 114 -16.72 -5.50 -6.47
CA ASP A 114 -17.10 -4.08 -6.50
C ASP A 114 -17.10 -3.40 -5.12
N ASP A 115 -17.54 -4.10 -4.08
CA ASP A 115 -17.58 -3.55 -2.72
C ASP A 115 -16.18 -3.34 -2.13
N ASP A 116 -15.21 -4.17 -2.50
CA ASP A 116 -13.81 -3.99 -2.12
C ASP A 116 -13.21 -2.82 -2.91
N LEU A 117 -13.53 -2.69 -4.20
CA LEU A 117 -13.10 -1.56 -5.03
C LEU A 117 -13.64 -0.21 -4.53
N LYS A 118 -14.89 -0.15 -4.06
CA LYS A 118 -15.48 1.07 -3.49
C LYS A 118 -14.78 1.52 -2.21
N ARG A 119 -14.23 0.57 -1.45
CA ARG A 119 -13.48 0.82 -0.20
C ARG A 119 -11.98 1.02 -0.41
N THR A 120 -11.51 0.86 -1.64
CA THR A 120 -10.10 1.00 -1.99
C THR A 120 -9.87 2.36 -2.63
N PRO A 121 -8.93 3.20 -2.15
CA PRO A 121 -8.56 4.42 -2.84
C PRO A 121 -8.04 4.12 -4.25
N ALA A 122 -8.37 4.97 -5.22
CA ALA A 122 -7.94 4.76 -6.61
C ALA A 122 -6.41 4.66 -6.74
N GLU A 123 -5.67 5.48 -6.01
CA GLU A 123 -4.21 5.45 -5.96
C GLU A 123 -3.67 4.08 -5.53
N VAL A 124 -4.23 3.49 -4.47
CA VAL A 124 -3.78 2.19 -3.95
C VAL A 124 -3.99 1.09 -4.98
N ALA A 125 -5.15 1.05 -5.63
CA ALA A 125 -5.45 0.03 -6.64
C ALA A 125 -4.58 0.19 -7.91
N VAL A 126 -4.42 1.42 -8.40
CA VAL A 126 -3.58 1.70 -9.57
C VAL A 126 -2.12 1.34 -9.29
N LEU A 127 -1.56 1.77 -8.15
CA LEU A 127 -0.18 1.45 -7.81
C LEU A 127 0.03 -0.04 -7.54
N GLY A 128 -0.95 -0.73 -6.94
CA GLY A 128 -0.91 -2.18 -6.77
C GLY A 128 -0.87 -2.93 -8.10
N SER A 129 -1.69 -2.52 -9.07
CA SER A 129 -1.65 -3.05 -10.43
C SER A 129 -0.29 -2.76 -11.09
N VAL A 130 0.17 -1.50 -11.09
CA VAL A 130 1.44 -1.12 -11.71
C VAL A 130 2.63 -1.87 -11.10
N HIS A 131 2.66 -2.09 -9.79
CA HIS A 131 3.71 -2.90 -9.14
C HIS A 131 3.66 -4.37 -9.56
N SER A 132 2.46 -4.91 -9.78
CA SER A 132 2.30 -6.31 -10.21
C SER A 132 2.82 -6.56 -11.62
N HIS A 133 2.78 -5.53 -12.49
CA HIS A 133 3.21 -5.64 -13.89
C HIS A 133 4.58 -5.02 -14.17
N HIS A 134 4.99 -3.99 -13.42
CA HIS A 134 6.12 -3.11 -13.74
C HIS A 134 7.04 -2.76 -12.56
N ALA A 135 7.10 -3.59 -11.52
CA ALA A 135 8.09 -3.39 -10.45
C ALA A 135 9.53 -3.53 -10.99
N CYS A 136 10.45 -2.73 -10.44
CA CYS A 136 11.88 -2.93 -10.69
C CYS A 136 12.41 -4.11 -9.87
N MET A 137 13.03 -5.08 -10.55
CA MET A 137 13.80 -6.17 -9.92
C MET A 137 15.29 -5.87 -9.92
#